data_AF-A0A9W8JKT5-F1
#
_entry.id   AF-A0A9W8JKT5-F1
#
_cell.length_a   1.000
_cell.length_b   1.000
_cell.length_c   1.000
_cell.angle_alpha   90.00
_cell.angle_beta   90.00
_cell.angle_gamma   90.00
#
_symmetry.space_group_name_H-M   'P 1'
#
loop_
_entity.id
_entity.type
_entity.pdbx_description
1 polymer ?
#
loop_
_entity_poly.entity_id
_entity_poly.type
_entity_poly.pdbx_seq_one_letter_code
_entity_poly.pdbx_strand_id
1 'polypeptide(L)'
;MKCKTRHPPGDEIYRDGNVSIFEVDGRRNKIYCQNLCLLSKMFLDHKSLFYDVEPFLFYVITQVDEFGARFVGYFSKEKRCPKDYNLSCIMTLPVRQRQGWGNFVIDFSYLLSKVEQRLGSPEKPLSSLGALGYKNYWTLAVMRFLATAPDNVKLEEISSATSMTHEDVCNTLVQQNMLFIREPTPPPIKPSPGQAIKYPKGRKNGIARRQLQRLQSQQHLQDKDADGKGRPFALPKHYEIHFDRAKVQEYVANWEKKGYMRLKPEKLQWTPYIVSRTSQEAGVAGDQPAMDTVRDELGRTPFVLEDGDCAAQTQQERRETSTEPTTPAPANGRRRRVEEDEDEDERKRDELPRRGRDQESSSRRRRRRRIILG
;
A
#
# COMPACT_ATOMS: atom_id res chain seq x y z
N MET A 1 23.52 7.69 -22.58
CA MET A 1 23.69 6.61 -21.58
C MET A 1 22.78 5.44 -21.94
N LYS A 2 23.11 4.19 -21.60
CA LYS A 2 22.20 3.03 -21.71
C LYS A 2 21.97 2.45 -20.31
N CYS A 3 20.74 2.49 -19.81
CA CYS A 3 20.40 1.89 -18.52
C CYS A 3 20.42 0.34 -18.61
N LYS A 4 21.11 -0.32 -17.69
CA LYS A 4 21.17 -1.80 -17.61
C LYS A 4 20.02 -2.40 -16.77
N THR A 5 19.55 -1.67 -15.76
CA THR A 5 18.51 -2.12 -14.81
C THR A 5 17.18 -2.44 -15.52
N ARG A 6 16.48 -3.49 -15.06
CA ARG A 6 15.18 -3.93 -15.59
C ARG A 6 14.10 -4.21 -14.52
N HIS A 7 14.41 -3.99 -13.26
CA HIS A 7 13.51 -4.17 -12.12
C HIS A 7 13.84 -3.14 -11.02
N PRO A 8 12.98 -2.95 -10.01
CA PRO A 8 13.35 -2.17 -8.81
C PRO A 8 14.61 -2.73 -8.14
N PRO A 9 15.43 -1.89 -7.48
CA PRO A 9 16.45 -2.39 -6.56
C PRO A 9 15.81 -2.94 -5.29
N GLY A 10 16.59 -3.52 -4.40
CA GLY A 10 16.06 -4.21 -3.21
C GLY A 10 15.65 -5.64 -3.54
N ASP A 11 14.83 -6.22 -2.66
CA ASP A 11 14.67 -7.66 -2.53
C ASP A 11 13.24 -8.07 -3.00
N GLU A 12 13.10 -9.09 -3.88
CA GLU A 12 11.78 -9.53 -4.42
C GLU A 12 11.05 -10.39 -3.38
N ILE A 13 10.17 -9.78 -2.59
CA ILE A 13 9.52 -10.43 -1.42
C ILE A 13 8.18 -11.11 -1.76
N TYR A 14 7.65 -10.94 -2.97
CA TYR A 14 6.42 -11.60 -3.42
C TYR A 14 6.45 -11.84 -4.92
N ARG A 15 6.07 -13.05 -5.34
CA ARG A 15 5.89 -13.40 -6.76
C ARG A 15 4.67 -14.30 -6.99
N ASP A 16 3.75 -13.83 -7.82
CA ASP A 16 2.67 -14.66 -8.36
C ASP A 16 2.45 -14.37 -9.85
N GLY A 17 2.77 -15.35 -10.71
CA GLY A 17 2.70 -15.21 -12.17
C GLY A 17 3.52 -14.03 -12.69
N ASN A 18 2.82 -13.03 -13.25
CA ASN A 18 3.38 -11.79 -13.79
C ASN A 18 3.34 -10.61 -12.80
N VAL A 19 3.09 -10.83 -11.50
CA VAL A 19 3.09 -9.77 -10.48
C VAL A 19 4.23 -10.00 -9.48
N SER A 20 5.07 -8.98 -9.34
CA SER A 20 6.20 -8.95 -8.39
C SER A 20 6.13 -7.74 -7.47
N ILE A 21 6.51 -7.93 -6.20
CA ILE A 21 6.64 -6.84 -5.22
C ILE A 21 8.04 -6.86 -4.62
N PHE A 22 8.72 -5.72 -4.70
CA PHE A 22 10.07 -5.54 -4.19
C PHE A 22 10.05 -4.70 -2.91
N GLU A 23 10.75 -5.14 -1.85
CA GLU A 23 11.03 -4.29 -0.68
C GLU A 23 12.30 -3.47 -0.93
N VAL A 24 12.18 -2.16 -0.80
CA VAL A 24 13.26 -1.21 -1.05
C VAL A 24 13.49 -0.35 0.20
N ASP A 25 14.55 -0.65 0.93
CA ASP A 25 14.98 0.18 2.06
C ASP A 25 15.51 1.54 1.57
N GLY A 26 14.88 2.64 2.01
CA GLY A 26 15.25 4.01 1.62
C GLY A 26 16.61 4.51 2.12
N ARG A 27 17.21 3.85 3.12
CA ARG A 27 18.61 4.08 3.55
C ARG A 27 19.60 3.31 2.68
N ARG A 28 19.25 2.12 2.17
CA ARG A 28 20.08 1.38 1.20
C ARG A 28 20.01 1.99 -0.20
N ASN A 29 18.85 2.49 -0.62
CA ASN A 29 18.56 2.89 -2.01
C ASN A 29 18.10 4.35 -2.14
N LYS A 30 18.71 5.27 -1.38
CA LYS A 30 18.27 6.67 -1.20
C LYS A 30 17.83 7.38 -2.48
N ILE A 31 18.67 7.37 -3.54
CA ILE A 31 18.36 8.03 -4.82
C ILE A 31 17.13 7.43 -5.52
N TYR A 32 16.95 6.11 -5.49
CA TYR A 32 15.78 5.46 -6.09
C TYR A 32 14.50 5.85 -5.35
N CYS A 33 14.52 5.80 -4.02
CA CYS A 33 13.37 6.16 -3.18
C CYS A 33 13.04 7.66 -3.26
N GLN A 34 14.04 8.55 -3.39
CA GLN A 34 13.82 9.98 -3.66
C GLN A 34 13.18 10.20 -5.03
N ASN A 35 13.66 9.55 -6.09
CA ASN A 35 13.05 9.63 -7.41
C ASN A 35 11.59 9.10 -7.42
N LEU A 36 11.32 8.01 -6.70
CA LEU A 36 9.97 7.46 -6.52
C LEU A 36 9.05 8.42 -5.73
N CYS A 37 9.59 9.08 -4.69
CA CYS A 37 8.89 10.14 -3.97
C CYS A 37 8.52 11.32 -4.88
N LEU A 38 9.48 11.84 -5.66
CA LEU A 38 9.27 12.93 -6.62
C LEU A 38 8.23 12.56 -7.69
N LEU A 39 8.34 11.36 -8.29
CA LEU A 39 7.34 10.81 -9.22
C LEU A 39 5.94 10.82 -8.60
N SER A 40 5.82 10.42 -7.34
CA SER A 40 4.53 10.36 -6.64
C SER A 40 4.00 11.72 -6.20
N LYS A 41 4.85 12.73 -5.99
CA LYS A 41 4.44 14.10 -5.62
C LYS A 41 3.60 14.77 -6.72
N MET A 42 3.77 14.35 -7.99
CA MET A 42 2.94 14.76 -9.12
C MET A 42 1.50 14.22 -9.08
N PHE A 43 1.23 13.20 -8.25
CA PHE A 43 -0.08 12.54 -8.14
C PHE A 43 -0.65 12.51 -6.70
N LEU A 44 0.08 13.08 -5.73
CA LEU A 44 -0.27 13.13 -4.30
C LEU A 44 -0.06 14.54 -3.76
N ASP A 45 -1.15 15.29 -3.61
CA ASP A 45 -1.11 16.69 -3.18
C ASP A 45 -0.46 16.84 -1.78
N HIS A 46 -0.94 16.06 -0.81
CA HIS A 46 -0.53 16.12 0.59
C HIS A 46 0.81 15.45 0.93
N LYS A 47 1.56 14.92 -0.06
CA LYS A 47 2.87 14.31 0.21
C LYS A 47 3.91 15.39 0.53
N SER A 48 4.28 15.48 1.81
CA SER A 48 5.26 16.44 2.36
C SER A 48 6.71 15.95 2.31
N LEU A 49 6.95 14.67 2.61
CA LEU A 49 8.30 14.09 2.65
C LEU A 49 8.69 13.47 1.31
N PHE A 50 9.84 13.90 0.77
CA PHE A 50 10.40 13.38 -0.49
C PHE A 50 11.93 13.21 -0.53
N TYR A 51 12.70 13.93 0.30
CA TYR A 51 14.15 13.71 0.44
C TYR A 51 14.53 12.78 1.60
N ASP A 52 13.82 12.86 2.73
CA ASP A 52 14.09 12.10 3.96
C ASP A 52 13.48 10.70 3.90
N VAL A 53 14.00 9.88 3.00
CA VAL A 53 13.48 8.54 2.69
C VAL A 53 14.04 7.43 3.58
N GLU A 54 15.09 7.70 4.36
CA GLU A 54 15.79 6.70 5.19
C GLU A 54 14.95 6.04 6.30
N PRO A 55 13.98 6.73 6.94
CA PRO A 55 13.07 6.12 7.91
C PRO A 55 12.05 5.14 7.31
N PHE A 56 11.97 5.02 5.97
CA PHE A 56 10.91 4.29 5.28
C PHE A 56 11.41 3.02 4.58
N LEU A 57 10.53 2.02 4.51
CA LEU A 57 10.56 0.94 3.53
C LEU A 57 9.57 1.29 2.41
N PHE A 58 9.93 0.98 1.17
CA PHE A 58 9.10 1.18 -0.01
C PHE A 58 8.78 -0.16 -0.65
N TYR A 59 7.51 -0.52 -0.73
CA TYR A 59 7.05 -1.75 -1.36
C TYR A 59 6.60 -1.41 -2.78
N VAL A 60 7.37 -1.86 -3.77
CA VAL A 60 7.21 -1.46 -5.18
C VAL A 60 6.53 -2.58 -5.96
N ILE A 61 5.31 -2.32 -6.42
CA ILE A 61 4.49 -3.27 -7.17
C ILE A 61 4.78 -3.10 -8.66
N THR A 62 5.02 -4.23 -9.31
CA THR A 62 5.39 -4.30 -10.73
C THR A 62 4.61 -5.39 -11.46
N GLN A 63 4.44 -5.20 -12.77
CA GLN A 63 4.01 -6.24 -13.69
C GLN A 63 5.24 -6.69 -14.49
N VAL A 64 5.55 -7.97 -14.46
CA VAL A 64 6.72 -8.56 -15.13
C VAL A 64 6.35 -9.07 -16.51
N ASP A 65 7.21 -8.76 -17.48
CA ASP A 65 7.19 -9.28 -18.84
C ASP A 65 8.62 -9.55 -19.33
N GLU A 66 8.75 -10.02 -20.57
CA GLU A 66 10.02 -10.39 -21.22
C GLU A 66 11.09 -9.28 -21.16
N PHE A 67 10.68 -8.02 -21.05
CA PHE A 67 11.60 -6.87 -20.99
C PHE A 67 11.98 -6.48 -19.56
N GLY A 68 11.27 -6.97 -18.53
CA GLY A 68 11.54 -6.70 -17.12
C GLY A 68 10.30 -6.45 -16.26
N ALA A 69 10.52 -5.95 -15.04
CA ALA A 69 9.47 -5.63 -14.07
C ALA A 69 9.02 -4.17 -14.21
N ARG A 70 7.95 -3.94 -14.98
CA ARG A 70 7.38 -2.61 -15.25
C ARG A 70 6.63 -2.08 -14.02
N PHE A 71 6.97 -0.87 -13.59
CA PHE A 71 6.36 -0.21 -12.43
C PHE A 71 4.84 0.00 -12.60
N VAL A 72 4.07 -0.37 -11.58
CA VAL A 72 2.61 -0.19 -11.52
C VAL A 72 2.24 0.82 -10.43
N GLY A 73 2.90 0.74 -9.28
CA GLY A 73 2.64 1.57 -8.12
C GLY A 73 3.53 1.19 -6.94
N TYR A 74 3.35 1.88 -5.82
CA TYR A 74 4.04 1.56 -4.57
C TYR A 74 3.20 1.97 -3.36
N PHE A 75 3.63 1.50 -2.20
CA PHE A 75 3.37 2.21 -0.94
C PHE A 75 4.66 2.33 -0.11
N SER A 76 4.72 3.29 0.80
CA SER A 76 5.78 3.42 1.79
C SER A 76 5.25 3.20 3.20
N LYS A 77 6.09 2.67 4.08
CA LYS A 77 5.80 2.41 5.50
C LYS A 77 6.98 2.88 6.34
N GLU A 78 6.71 3.57 7.46
CA GLU A 78 7.76 3.90 8.44
C GLU A 78 8.28 2.63 9.12
N LYS A 79 9.61 2.55 9.28
CA LYS A 79 10.28 1.43 9.98
C LYS A 79 9.94 1.37 11.48
N ARG A 80 9.53 2.49 12.07
CA ARG A 80 9.16 2.66 13.50
C ARG A 80 8.09 3.75 13.63
N CYS A 81 6.82 3.45 13.35
CA CYS A 81 5.72 4.40 13.49
C CYS A 81 5.17 4.42 14.93
N PRO A 82 5.18 5.55 15.67
CA PRO A 82 4.60 5.64 17.01
C PRO A 82 3.06 5.55 17.07
N LYS A 83 2.39 5.37 15.93
CA LYS A 83 0.94 5.22 15.79
C LYS A 83 0.54 3.89 15.12
N ASP A 84 1.51 2.99 14.94
CA ASP A 84 1.38 1.72 14.20
C ASP A 84 0.66 1.86 12.84
N TYR A 85 0.91 2.97 12.11
CA TYR A 85 0.43 3.09 10.75
C TYR A 85 1.16 2.08 9.85
N ASN A 86 0.41 1.25 9.14
CA ASN A 86 0.98 0.24 8.24
C ASN A 86 1.33 0.79 6.85
N LEU A 87 0.95 2.05 6.57
CA LEU A 87 1.11 2.71 5.28
C LEU A 87 1.08 4.24 5.44
N SER A 88 2.11 4.93 4.91
CA SER A 88 2.26 6.39 4.96
C SER A 88 1.89 7.08 3.63
N CYS A 89 2.27 6.49 2.50
CA CYS A 89 1.90 6.95 1.16
C CYS A 89 1.53 5.74 0.29
N ILE A 90 0.53 5.90 -0.58
CA ILE A 90 0.15 4.90 -1.60
C ILE A 90 -0.06 5.60 -2.94
N MET A 91 0.47 5.04 -4.02
CA MET A 91 0.27 5.56 -5.37
C MET A 91 0.23 4.43 -6.39
N THR A 92 -0.79 4.45 -7.25
CA THR A 92 -0.88 3.61 -8.47
C THR A 92 -0.88 4.56 -9.66
N LEU A 93 -0.05 4.28 -10.68
CA LEU A 93 0.03 5.10 -11.89
C LEU A 93 -1.38 5.32 -12.50
N PRO A 94 -1.74 6.52 -12.97
CA PRO A 94 -3.06 6.79 -13.55
C PRO A 94 -3.51 5.77 -14.61
N VAL A 95 -2.59 5.33 -15.49
CA VAL A 95 -2.84 4.33 -16.54
C VAL A 95 -3.10 2.90 -16.01
N ARG A 96 -2.90 2.66 -14.71
CA ARG A 96 -3.19 1.40 -14.01
C ARG A 96 -4.33 1.53 -12.97
N GLN A 97 -4.92 2.71 -12.81
CA GLN A 97 -6.03 2.90 -11.87
C GLN A 97 -7.31 2.19 -12.35
N ARG A 98 -8.24 1.93 -11.41
CA ARG A 98 -9.53 1.22 -11.61
C ARG A 98 -9.43 -0.26 -12.06
N GLN A 99 -8.24 -0.78 -12.35
CA GLN A 99 -7.97 -2.19 -12.73
C GLN A 99 -7.73 -3.11 -11.51
N GLY A 100 -8.39 -2.87 -10.37
CA GLY A 100 -8.20 -3.65 -9.13
C GLY A 100 -6.89 -3.40 -8.35
N TRP A 101 -5.81 -2.94 -9.00
CA TRP A 101 -4.49 -2.72 -8.38
C TRP A 101 -4.51 -1.98 -7.03
N GLY A 102 -5.29 -0.90 -6.90
CA GLY A 102 -5.38 -0.16 -5.63
C GLY A 102 -5.88 -1.01 -4.46
N ASN A 103 -6.78 -1.97 -4.70
CA ASN A 103 -7.22 -2.92 -3.68
C ASN A 103 -6.11 -3.93 -3.35
N PHE A 104 -5.39 -4.43 -4.36
CA PHE A 104 -4.28 -5.37 -4.19
C PHE A 104 -3.12 -4.77 -3.36
N VAL A 105 -2.80 -3.49 -3.59
CA VAL A 105 -1.76 -2.78 -2.80
C VAL A 105 -2.18 -2.62 -1.33
N ILE A 106 -3.46 -2.34 -1.05
CA ILE A 106 -3.98 -2.25 0.32
C ILE A 106 -4.03 -3.65 0.98
N ASP A 107 -4.44 -4.69 0.24
CA ASP A 107 -4.44 -6.07 0.73
C ASP A 107 -3.03 -6.52 1.14
N PHE A 108 -1.99 -6.05 0.42
CA PHE A 108 -0.59 -6.32 0.75
C PHE A 108 -0.12 -5.62 2.03
N SER A 109 -0.45 -4.34 2.26
CA SER A 109 -0.06 -3.67 3.52
C SER A 109 -0.72 -4.31 4.75
N TYR A 110 -1.94 -4.82 4.59
CA TYR A 110 -2.60 -5.63 5.62
C TYR A 110 -2.03 -7.05 5.76
N LEU A 111 -1.58 -7.70 4.68
CA LEU A 111 -0.87 -8.99 4.78
C LEU A 111 0.41 -8.85 5.62
N LEU A 112 1.21 -7.79 5.40
CA LEU A 112 2.39 -7.51 6.23
C LEU A 112 2.02 -7.30 7.71
N SER A 113 0.91 -6.59 7.98
CA SER A 113 0.41 -6.36 9.34
C SER A 113 -0.01 -7.67 10.03
N LYS A 114 -0.58 -8.62 9.28
CA LYS A 114 -0.92 -9.97 9.77
C LYS A 114 0.33 -10.78 10.11
N VAL A 115 1.38 -10.72 9.29
CA VAL A 115 2.67 -11.40 9.58
C VAL A 115 3.40 -10.75 10.75
N GLU A 116 3.26 -9.42 10.94
CA GLU A 116 3.77 -8.70 12.12
C GLU A 116 2.95 -8.94 13.41
N GLN A 117 1.78 -9.61 13.32
CA GLN A 117 0.80 -9.74 14.41
C GLN A 117 0.40 -8.39 15.02
N ARG A 118 0.17 -7.38 14.16
CA ARG A 118 -0.26 -6.03 14.54
C ARG A 118 -1.55 -5.61 13.83
N LEU A 119 -2.23 -4.64 14.44
CA LEU A 119 -3.30 -3.88 13.78
C LEU A 119 -2.68 -2.70 13.03
N GLY A 120 -3.30 -2.27 11.93
CA GLY A 120 -2.82 -1.18 11.10
C GLY A 120 -3.93 -0.29 10.53
N SER A 121 -3.62 0.99 10.40
CA SER A 121 -4.39 2.00 9.67
C SER A 121 -3.44 2.72 8.71
N PRO A 122 -3.91 3.24 7.56
CA PRO A 122 -3.14 4.21 6.81
C PRO A 122 -3.01 5.53 7.56
N GLU A 123 -1.97 6.28 7.22
CA GLU A 123 -1.79 7.67 7.60
C GLU A 123 -2.93 8.56 7.05
N LYS A 124 -3.38 9.50 7.88
CA LYS A 124 -4.51 10.42 7.61
C LYS A 124 -3.91 11.84 7.46
N PRO A 125 -4.26 12.64 6.42
CA PRO A 125 -5.39 12.49 5.50
C PRO A 125 -5.11 11.64 4.25
N LEU A 126 -6.09 10.82 3.88
CA LEU A 126 -6.13 10.13 2.58
C LEU A 126 -6.60 11.09 1.46
N SER A 127 -6.11 10.87 0.23
CA SER A 127 -6.73 11.48 -0.96
C SER A 127 -8.14 10.92 -1.20
N SER A 128 -8.99 11.63 -1.94
CA SER A 128 -10.37 11.20 -2.22
C SER A 128 -10.46 9.81 -2.88
N LEU A 129 -9.51 9.49 -3.75
CA LEU A 129 -9.39 8.14 -4.34
C LEU A 129 -8.90 7.10 -3.33
N GLY A 130 -7.95 7.47 -2.45
CA GLY A 130 -7.48 6.63 -1.36
C GLY A 130 -8.60 6.29 -0.37
N ALA A 131 -9.36 7.29 0.09
CA ALA A 131 -10.48 7.10 1.01
C ALA A 131 -11.57 6.17 0.44
N LEU A 132 -11.89 6.31 -0.85
CA LEU A 132 -12.80 5.40 -1.54
C LEU A 132 -12.21 3.98 -1.67
N GLY A 133 -10.90 3.87 -1.96
CA GLY A 133 -10.18 2.61 -2.01
C GLY A 133 -10.22 1.85 -0.68
N TYR A 134 -9.87 2.53 0.42
CA TYR A 134 -9.92 1.98 1.77
C TYR A 134 -11.35 1.62 2.21
N LYS A 135 -12.36 2.46 1.95
CA LYS A 135 -13.77 2.13 2.24
C LYS A 135 -14.21 0.84 1.54
N ASN A 136 -13.84 0.66 0.28
CA ASN A 136 -14.16 -0.55 -0.48
C ASN A 136 -13.40 -1.77 0.07
N TYR A 137 -12.09 -1.63 0.34
CA TYR A 137 -11.27 -2.70 0.90
C TYR A 137 -11.76 -3.16 2.28
N TRP A 138 -11.97 -2.22 3.21
CA TRP A 138 -12.46 -2.52 4.56
C TRP A 138 -13.84 -3.16 4.54
N THR A 139 -14.76 -2.67 3.69
CA THR A 139 -16.05 -3.33 3.49
C THR A 139 -15.86 -4.77 3.02
N LEU A 140 -15.03 -5.01 1.99
CA LEU A 140 -14.75 -6.36 1.49
C LEU A 140 -14.12 -7.27 2.55
N ALA A 141 -13.16 -6.76 3.34
CA ALA A 141 -12.48 -7.52 4.39
C ALA A 141 -13.45 -7.95 5.50
N VAL A 142 -14.30 -7.03 5.97
CA VAL A 142 -15.35 -7.31 6.95
C VAL A 142 -16.39 -8.29 6.39
N MET A 143 -16.88 -8.08 5.16
CA MET A 143 -17.87 -8.97 4.53
C MET A 143 -17.32 -10.39 4.32
N ARG A 144 -16.04 -10.53 3.93
CA ARG A 144 -15.38 -11.84 3.81
C ARG A 144 -15.29 -12.57 5.14
N PHE A 145 -14.97 -11.87 6.23
CA PHE A 145 -14.95 -12.45 7.57
C PHE A 145 -16.36 -12.89 8.01
N LEU A 146 -17.37 -11.99 7.89
CA LEU A 146 -18.75 -12.25 8.30
C LEU A 146 -19.41 -13.39 7.50
N ALA A 147 -19.02 -13.63 6.24
CA ALA A 147 -19.50 -14.77 5.46
C ALA A 147 -19.18 -16.13 6.14
N THR A 148 -18.02 -16.22 6.79
CA THR A 148 -17.51 -17.42 7.48
C THR A 148 -17.76 -17.44 8.98
N ALA A 149 -18.05 -16.29 9.61
CA ALA A 149 -18.17 -16.16 11.05
C ALA A 149 -19.39 -16.89 11.66
N PRO A 150 -19.41 -17.20 12.97
CA PRO A 150 -20.66 -17.45 13.70
C PRO A 150 -21.50 -16.16 13.78
N ASP A 151 -22.75 -16.25 14.19
CA ASP A 151 -23.64 -15.07 14.23
C ASP A 151 -23.29 -14.11 15.39
N ASN A 152 -22.76 -14.64 16.50
CA ASN A 152 -22.29 -13.86 17.66
C ASN A 152 -20.83 -13.40 17.47
N VAL A 153 -20.63 -12.29 16.76
CA VAL A 153 -19.29 -11.73 16.44
C VAL A 153 -18.88 -10.59 17.37
N LYS A 154 -17.62 -10.56 17.80
CA LYS A 154 -17.00 -9.40 18.47
C LYS A 154 -16.16 -8.53 17.53
N LEU A 155 -16.07 -7.23 17.85
CA LEU A 155 -15.19 -6.28 17.14
C LEU A 155 -13.71 -6.69 17.16
N GLU A 156 -13.26 -7.26 18.29
CA GLU A 156 -11.88 -7.73 18.50
C GLU A 156 -11.53 -8.91 17.58
N GLU A 157 -12.47 -9.80 17.33
CA GLU A 157 -12.32 -10.97 16.43
C GLU A 157 -12.17 -10.51 14.97
N ILE A 158 -12.99 -9.53 14.55
CA ILE A 158 -12.87 -8.91 13.22
C ILE A 158 -11.52 -8.19 13.08
N SER A 159 -11.11 -7.38 14.07
CA SER A 159 -9.81 -6.69 14.05
C SER A 159 -8.63 -7.67 14.01
N SER A 160 -8.68 -8.75 14.79
CA SER A 160 -7.65 -9.79 14.78
C SER A 160 -7.52 -10.49 13.41
N ALA A 161 -8.63 -10.91 12.81
CA ALA A 161 -8.61 -11.61 11.53
C ALA A 161 -8.29 -10.71 10.31
N THR A 162 -8.57 -9.41 10.40
CA THR A 162 -8.33 -8.44 9.32
C THR A 162 -7.02 -7.66 9.46
N SER A 163 -6.43 -7.60 10.66
CA SER A 163 -5.41 -6.62 11.06
C SER A 163 -5.86 -5.15 10.93
N MET A 164 -7.16 -4.87 10.83
CA MET A 164 -7.69 -3.49 10.86
C MET A 164 -7.78 -2.96 12.30
N THR A 165 -7.57 -1.66 12.50
CA THR A 165 -7.81 -1.06 13.82
C THR A 165 -9.28 -1.15 14.22
N HIS A 166 -9.53 -1.17 15.53
CA HIS A 166 -10.89 -1.14 16.07
C HIS A 166 -11.69 0.09 15.63
N GLU A 167 -11.02 1.24 15.42
CA GLU A 167 -11.63 2.46 14.86
C GLU A 167 -12.16 2.20 13.44
N ASP A 168 -11.31 1.65 12.56
CA ASP A 168 -11.66 1.41 11.15
C ASP A 168 -12.72 0.31 10.99
N VAL A 169 -12.69 -0.74 11.83
CA VAL A 169 -13.74 -1.77 11.90
C VAL A 169 -15.07 -1.17 12.34
N CYS A 170 -15.11 -0.40 13.44
CA CYS A 170 -16.33 0.25 13.92
C CYS A 170 -16.90 1.22 12.87
N ASN A 171 -16.05 2.08 12.30
CA ASN A 171 -16.44 3.01 11.24
C ASN A 171 -16.97 2.29 10.00
N THR A 172 -16.46 1.10 9.67
CA THR A 172 -16.94 0.28 8.55
C THR A 172 -18.31 -0.34 8.85
N LEU A 173 -18.49 -0.98 10.02
CA LEU A 173 -19.77 -1.59 10.39
C LEU A 173 -20.89 -0.56 10.54
N VAL A 174 -20.60 0.63 11.10
CA VAL A 174 -21.55 1.76 11.18
C VAL A 174 -21.94 2.24 9.78
N GLN A 175 -20.97 2.38 8.85
CA GLN A 175 -21.26 2.78 7.46
C GLN A 175 -22.06 1.74 6.65
N GLN A 176 -22.16 0.50 7.13
CA GLN A 176 -22.98 -0.56 6.54
C GLN A 176 -24.29 -0.79 7.31
N ASN A 177 -24.57 0.01 8.35
CA ASN A 177 -25.71 -0.13 9.28
C ASN A 177 -25.76 -1.49 10.00
N MET A 178 -24.59 -2.08 10.31
CA MET A 178 -24.47 -3.39 10.97
C MET A 178 -24.08 -3.30 12.46
N LEU A 179 -23.67 -2.14 12.97
CA LEU A 179 -23.33 -1.94 14.39
C LEU A 179 -24.37 -1.11 15.12
N PHE A 180 -24.95 -1.67 16.18
CA PHE A 180 -25.94 -1.02 17.03
C PHE A 180 -25.36 -0.81 18.43
N ILE A 181 -25.00 0.44 18.75
CA ILE A 181 -24.51 0.82 20.09
C ILE A 181 -25.73 0.92 21.02
N ARG A 182 -25.72 0.18 22.14
CA ARG A 182 -26.77 0.23 23.16
C ARG A 182 -26.40 1.25 24.24
N GLU A 183 -27.37 2.06 24.67
CA GLU A 183 -27.20 2.86 25.88
C GLU A 183 -27.10 1.94 27.12
N PRO A 184 -26.25 2.26 28.10
CA PRO A 184 -26.13 1.46 29.31
C PRO A 184 -27.46 1.46 30.06
N THR A 185 -28.00 0.26 30.29
CA THR A 185 -29.24 0.02 31.03
C THR A 185 -28.90 -0.72 32.33
N PRO A 186 -29.31 -0.24 33.52
CA PRO A 186 -30.13 0.95 33.76
C PRO A 186 -29.43 2.25 33.36
N PRO A 187 -30.17 3.29 32.92
CA PRO A 187 -29.59 4.59 32.64
C PRO A 187 -28.91 5.15 33.90
N PRO A 188 -27.80 5.91 33.77
CA PRO A 188 -27.15 6.52 34.92
C PRO A 188 -28.15 7.39 35.68
N ILE A 189 -28.30 7.12 36.98
CA ILE A 189 -29.34 7.71 37.82
C ILE A 189 -29.12 9.23 37.92
N LYS A 190 -29.82 9.96 37.05
CA LYS A 190 -29.95 11.41 37.15
C LYS A 190 -30.81 11.69 38.38
N PRO A 191 -30.30 12.41 39.40
CA PRO A 191 -31.13 12.76 40.56
C PRO A 191 -32.34 13.58 40.09
N SER A 192 -33.51 13.29 40.66
CA SER A 192 -34.75 13.99 40.31
C SER A 192 -34.60 15.50 40.50
N PRO A 193 -35.24 16.36 39.67
CA PRO A 193 -35.13 17.81 39.81
C PRO A 193 -35.45 18.27 41.24
N GLY A 194 -34.44 18.80 41.94
CA GLY A 194 -34.52 19.20 43.36
C GLY A 194 -33.69 18.34 44.32
N GLN A 195 -33.29 17.12 43.96
CA GLN A 195 -32.38 16.31 44.77
C GLN A 195 -30.91 16.72 44.57
N ALA A 196 -30.40 17.57 45.45
CA ALA A 196 -28.98 17.89 45.50
C ALA A 196 -28.15 16.68 45.94
N ILE A 197 -27.15 16.29 45.14
CA ILE A 197 -26.14 15.30 45.52
C ILE A 197 -25.41 15.84 46.76
N LYS A 198 -25.60 15.18 47.90
CA LYS A 198 -24.89 15.51 49.15
C LYS A 198 -23.45 15.02 49.07
N TYR A 199 -22.59 15.81 48.42
CA TYR A 199 -21.14 15.66 48.57
C TYR A 199 -20.79 15.73 50.07
N PRO A 200 -20.03 14.77 50.62
CA PRO A 200 -19.50 14.90 51.97
C PRO A 200 -18.63 16.15 52.05
N LYS A 201 -18.82 16.97 53.10
CA LYS A 201 -18.27 18.33 53.19
C LYS A 201 -16.75 18.36 53.42
N GLY A 202 -15.97 18.02 52.39
CA GLY A 202 -14.57 18.42 52.27
C GLY A 202 -14.44 19.95 52.29
N ARG A 203 -13.37 20.46 52.91
CA ARG A 203 -13.19 21.91 53.10
C ARG A 203 -12.88 22.65 51.79
N LYS A 204 -13.67 23.70 51.53
CA LYS A 204 -13.31 24.98 50.87
C LYS A 204 -12.08 24.97 49.93
N ASN A 205 -12.31 25.18 48.63
CA ASN A 205 -12.08 26.49 47.98
C ASN A 205 -12.36 26.48 46.47
N GLY A 206 -12.89 27.59 45.95
CA GLY A 206 -12.57 28.08 44.60
C GLY A 206 -13.53 27.75 43.44
N ILE A 207 -14.02 28.83 42.82
CA ILE A 207 -14.39 28.96 41.38
C ILE A 207 -15.56 28.10 40.87
N ALA A 208 -16.66 28.77 40.53
CA ALA A 208 -17.78 28.18 39.80
C ALA A 208 -17.53 28.18 38.28
N ARG A 209 -18.03 27.16 37.57
CA ARG A 209 -18.30 27.23 36.13
C ARG A 209 -19.76 26.83 35.84
N ARG A 210 -20.52 27.79 35.28
CA ARG A 210 -21.77 27.49 34.57
C ARG A 210 -21.43 26.83 33.25
N GLN A 211 -22.01 25.67 32.95
CA GLN A 211 -22.23 25.25 31.57
C GLN A 211 -23.43 24.30 31.50
N LEU A 212 -24.59 24.80 31.06
CA LEU A 212 -25.68 23.92 30.63
C LEU A 212 -25.24 23.29 29.30
N GLN A 213 -25.02 21.98 29.28
CA GLN A 213 -24.81 21.27 28.03
C GLN A 213 -26.17 20.94 27.40
N ARG A 214 -26.44 21.63 26.28
CA ARG A 214 -27.60 21.48 25.40
C ARG A 214 -27.72 20.04 24.91
N LEU A 215 -28.95 19.56 24.66
CA LEU A 215 -29.17 18.22 24.10
C LEU A 215 -28.38 18.05 22.79
N GLN A 216 -27.70 16.91 22.64
CA GLN A 216 -27.05 16.50 21.39
C GLN A 216 -27.71 15.22 20.87
N SER A 217 -28.36 15.34 19.73
CA SER A 217 -28.81 14.22 18.91
C SER A 217 -27.64 13.59 18.15
N GLN A 218 -27.51 12.26 18.21
CA GLN A 218 -26.84 11.38 17.23
C GLN A 218 -25.73 12.00 16.35
N GLN A 219 -24.51 12.19 16.88
CA GLN A 219 -23.29 12.38 16.04
C GLN A 219 -21.96 12.30 16.85
N HIS A 220 -21.64 11.16 17.47
CA HIS A 220 -20.35 10.99 18.18
C HIS A 220 -19.56 9.75 17.72
N LEU A 221 -18.70 9.96 16.72
CA LEU A 221 -17.51 9.13 16.41
C LEU A 221 -16.25 9.99 16.16
N GLN A 222 -16.34 11.31 16.31
CA GLN A 222 -15.20 12.25 16.30
C GLN A 222 -15.34 13.25 17.45
N ASP A 223 -15.10 12.79 18.66
CA ASP A 223 -15.03 13.62 19.86
C ASP A 223 -13.71 14.42 19.83
N LYS A 224 -13.78 15.67 19.38
CA LYS A 224 -12.66 16.61 19.36
C LYS A 224 -12.71 17.49 20.60
N ASP A 225 -11.68 17.39 21.44
CA ASP A 225 -11.51 18.32 22.55
C ASP A 225 -11.25 19.76 22.06
N ALA A 226 -11.47 20.73 22.95
CA ALA A 226 -11.34 22.16 22.63
C ALA A 226 -9.94 22.57 22.14
N ASP A 227 -8.90 21.79 22.47
CA ASP A 227 -7.51 21.97 22.00
C ASP A 227 -7.21 21.27 20.65
N GLY A 228 -8.23 20.76 19.94
CA GLY A 228 -8.10 20.19 18.59
C GLY A 228 -7.40 18.83 18.50
N LYS A 229 -6.82 18.33 19.59
CA LYS A 229 -6.33 16.95 19.71
C LYS A 229 -7.52 16.00 19.89
N GLY A 230 -7.63 15.01 19.02
CA GLY A 230 -8.65 13.96 19.16
C GLY A 230 -8.33 13.02 20.32
N ARG A 231 -9.36 12.58 21.06
CA ARG A 231 -9.21 11.57 22.11
C ARG A 231 -8.79 10.22 21.51
N PRO A 232 -8.05 9.36 22.23
CA PRO A 232 -7.84 7.98 21.83
C PRO A 232 -9.18 7.28 21.59
N PHE A 233 -9.30 6.54 20.48
CA PHE A 233 -10.52 5.80 20.16
C PHE A 233 -10.81 4.76 21.25
N ALA A 234 -11.99 4.84 21.87
CA ALA A 234 -12.46 3.89 22.86
C ALA A 234 -13.51 2.96 22.22
N LEU A 235 -13.28 1.65 22.32
CA LEU A 235 -14.24 0.62 21.95
C LEU A 235 -15.58 0.82 22.68
N PRO A 236 -16.74 0.79 21.99
CA PRO A 236 -18.05 0.79 22.64
C PRO A 236 -18.17 -0.39 23.61
N LYS A 237 -18.62 -0.13 24.85
CA LYS A 237 -18.77 -1.18 25.88
C LYS A 237 -20.01 -2.05 25.71
N HIS A 238 -21.04 -1.51 25.05
CA HIS A 238 -22.31 -2.18 24.80
C HIS A 238 -22.69 -1.98 23.34
N TYR A 239 -22.52 -3.01 22.54
CA TYR A 239 -22.85 -3.02 21.12
C TYR A 239 -23.41 -4.39 20.73
N GLU A 240 -24.14 -4.42 19.63
CA GLU A 240 -24.50 -5.64 18.92
C GLU A 240 -24.14 -5.49 17.44
N ILE A 241 -23.67 -6.57 16.83
CA ILE A 241 -23.43 -6.65 15.40
C ILE A 241 -24.57 -7.47 14.79
N HIS A 242 -25.39 -6.82 13.97
CA HIS A 242 -26.53 -7.46 13.28
C HIS A 242 -26.28 -7.40 11.78
N PHE A 243 -26.20 -8.56 11.12
CA PHE A 243 -25.93 -8.66 9.68
C PHE A 243 -26.77 -9.77 9.03
N ASP A 244 -27.22 -9.51 7.80
CA ASP A 244 -27.88 -10.52 6.97
C ASP A 244 -26.82 -11.34 6.21
N ARG A 245 -26.74 -12.64 6.54
CA ARG A 245 -25.77 -13.57 5.96
C ARG A 245 -25.96 -13.76 4.45
N ALA A 246 -27.19 -13.67 3.93
CA ALA A 246 -27.46 -13.77 2.49
C ALA A 246 -26.90 -12.55 1.75
N LYS A 247 -27.21 -11.33 2.22
CA LYS A 247 -26.65 -10.08 1.69
C LYS A 247 -25.12 -10.01 1.77
N VAL A 248 -24.51 -10.54 2.85
CA VAL A 248 -23.05 -10.64 2.98
C VAL A 248 -22.46 -11.57 1.91
N GLN A 249 -23.05 -12.75 1.72
CA GLN A 249 -22.62 -13.70 0.67
C GLN A 249 -22.80 -13.13 -0.73
N GLU A 250 -23.92 -12.45 -1.00
CA GLU A 250 -24.20 -11.79 -2.28
C GLU A 250 -23.17 -10.68 -2.57
N TYR A 251 -22.82 -9.86 -1.58
CA TYR A 251 -21.79 -8.83 -1.71
C TYR A 251 -20.42 -9.42 -2.08
N VAL A 252 -20.02 -10.51 -1.40
CA VAL A 252 -18.76 -11.20 -1.71
C VAL A 252 -18.80 -11.80 -3.13
N ALA A 253 -19.86 -12.51 -3.50
CA ALA A 253 -20.00 -13.09 -4.84
C ALA A 253 -19.97 -12.03 -5.95
N ASN A 254 -20.67 -10.90 -5.76
CA ASN A 254 -20.65 -9.75 -6.68
C ASN A 254 -19.28 -9.05 -6.76
N TRP A 255 -18.45 -9.14 -5.71
CA TRP A 255 -17.07 -8.69 -5.78
C TRP A 255 -16.19 -9.68 -6.54
N GLU A 256 -16.32 -10.98 -6.27
CA GLU A 256 -15.48 -12.02 -6.85
C GLU A 256 -15.74 -12.22 -8.36
N LYS A 257 -16.97 -11.99 -8.81
CA LYS A 257 -17.36 -11.92 -10.23
C LYS A 257 -16.56 -10.87 -11.04
N LYS A 258 -15.89 -9.90 -10.40
CA LYS A 258 -15.07 -8.88 -11.07
C LYS A 258 -13.71 -9.40 -11.56
N GLY A 259 -13.31 -10.62 -11.16
CA GLY A 259 -12.05 -11.23 -11.62
C GLY A 259 -10.78 -10.52 -11.17
N TYR A 260 -10.85 -9.64 -10.16
CA TYR A 260 -9.66 -8.96 -9.64
C TYR A 260 -8.69 -9.94 -8.98
N MET A 261 -7.39 -9.66 -9.14
CA MET A 261 -6.30 -10.45 -8.55
C MET A 261 -6.49 -10.59 -7.04
N ARG A 262 -6.39 -11.83 -6.54
CA ARG A 262 -6.36 -12.15 -5.11
C ARG A 262 -4.92 -12.28 -4.67
N LEU A 263 -4.59 -11.74 -3.49
CA LEU A 263 -3.29 -11.92 -2.88
C LEU A 263 -3.18 -13.33 -2.27
N LYS A 264 -2.00 -13.95 -2.42
CA LYS A 264 -1.69 -15.32 -1.94
C LYS A 264 -0.69 -15.27 -0.80
N PRO A 265 -1.10 -15.43 0.48
CA PRO A 265 -0.18 -15.38 1.62
C PRO A 265 1.03 -16.32 1.49
N GLU A 266 0.84 -17.49 0.88
CA GLU A 266 1.86 -18.52 0.63
C GLU A 266 2.91 -18.14 -0.45
N LYS A 267 2.75 -16.97 -1.11
CA LYS A 267 3.72 -16.40 -2.05
C LYS A 267 4.57 -15.26 -1.47
N LEU A 268 4.38 -14.92 -0.20
CA LEU A 268 5.18 -13.94 0.51
C LEU A 268 6.46 -14.59 1.08
N GLN A 269 7.62 -14.11 0.64
CA GLN A 269 8.94 -14.44 1.17
C GLN A 269 9.48 -13.21 1.91
N TRP A 270 9.07 -13.04 3.17
CA TRP A 270 9.34 -11.84 3.95
C TRP A 270 9.50 -12.12 5.44
N THR A 271 10.30 -11.31 6.13
CA THR A 271 10.55 -11.36 7.57
C THR A 271 10.43 -9.95 8.16
N PRO A 272 9.65 -9.73 9.24
CA PRO A 272 9.47 -8.40 9.83
C PRO A 272 10.78 -7.66 10.15
N TYR A 273 10.88 -6.41 9.70
CA TYR A 273 12.07 -5.54 9.83
C TYR A 273 12.60 -5.37 11.26
N ILE A 274 11.72 -5.47 12.27
CA ILE A 274 12.10 -5.41 13.69
C ILE A 274 12.87 -6.68 14.08
N VAL A 275 12.39 -7.86 13.67
CA VAL A 275 12.98 -9.17 14.02
C VAL A 275 14.33 -9.38 13.33
N SER A 276 14.42 -9.03 12.04
CA SER A 276 15.67 -9.16 11.28
C SER A 276 16.79 -8.28 11.86
N ARG A 277 16.46 -7.08 12.36
CA ARG A 277 17.45 -6.21 13.02
C ARG A 277 17.83 -6.64 14.43
N THR A 278 16.91 -7.12 15.28
CA THR A 278 17.32 -7.67 16.58
C THR A 278 18.30 -8.83 16.40
N SER A 279 18.12 -9.65 15.36
CA SER A 279 19.04 -10.74 15.02
C SER A 279 20.40 -10.26 14.50
N GLN A 280 20.44 -9.16 13.73
CA GLN A 280 21.71 -8.57 13.26
C GLN A 280 22.45 -7.79 14.34
N GLU A 281 21.74 -7.01 15.15
CA GLU A 281 22.31 -6.19 16.24
C GLU A 281 22.80 -7.09 17.40
N ALA A 282 22.16 -8.24 17.65
CA ALA A 282 22.70 -9.29 18.54
C ALA A 282 23.90 -10.06 17.96
N GLY A 283 24.08 -10.06 16.62
CA GLY A 283 25.21 -10.69 15.95
C GLY A 283 26.47 -9.83 15.86
N VAL A 284 26.42 -8.54 16.24
CA VAL A 284 27.53 -7.58 16.15
C VAL A 284 27.70 -6.82 17.47
N ALA A 285 27.81 -7.57 18.57
CA ALA A 285 28.13 -7.06 19.91
C ALA A 285 29.56 -7.49 20.30
N GLY A 286 30.55 -7.12 19.48
CA GLY A 286 31.87 -7.75 19.53
C GLY A 286 33.06 -7.00 18.92
N ASP A 287 32.96 -5.68 18.67
CA ASP A 287 34.16 -4.85 18.55
C ASP A 287 33.87 -3.35 18.84
N GLN A 288 34.89 -2.59 19.26
CA GLN A 288 34.80 -1.17 19.58
C GLN A 288 35.75 -0.33 18.71
N PRO A 289 35.27 0.60 17.88
CA PRO A 289 36.15 1.55 17.21
C PRO A 289 36.68 2.57 18.23
N ALA A 290 38.01 2.65 18.37
CA ALA A 290 38.66 3.69 19.16
C ALA A 290 38.50 5.08 18.49
N MET A 291 38.51 6.13 19.31
CA MET A 291 38.39 7.53 18.86
C MET A 291 39.66 8.03 18.17
N ASP A 292 39.48 8.92 17.19
CA ASP A 292 40.57 9.66 16.55
C ASP A 292 41.37 10.53 17.53
N THR A 293 42.69 10.53 17.37
CA THR A 293 43.55 11.64 17.80
C THR A 293 44.44 12.07 16.64
N VAL A 294 44.04 13.13 15.94
CA VAL A 294 44.87 13.78 14.93
C VAL A 294 46.06 14.47 15.62
N ARG A 295 47.28 14.24 15.12
CA ARG A 295 48.40 15.13 15.36
C ARG A 295 49.30 15.19 14.12
N ASP A 296 49.81 16.39 13.86
CA ASP A 296 50.40 16.81 12.59
C ASP A 296 51.95 16.84 12.67
N GLU A 297 52.57 17.26 11.56
CA GLU A 297 53.92 17.81 11.38
C GLU A 297 55.11 16.90 10.96
N LEU A 298 55.60 17.20 9.76
CA LEU A 298 57.02 17.39 9.37
C LEU A 298 57.97 16.18 9.14
N GLY A 299 57.94 15.66 7.90
CA GLY A 299 59.03 16.04 6.95
C GLY A 299 60.09 15.00 6.52
N ARG A 300 60.73 15.33 5.37
CA ARG A 300 61.92 14.73 4.73
C ARG A 300 61.84 13.31 4.10
N THR A 301 61.77 13.30 2.77
CA THR A 301 62.51 12.37 1.89
C THR A 301 63.96 12.90 1.68
N PRO A 302 64.85 12.30 0.85
CA PRO A 302 64.84 11.00 0.15
C PRO A 302 66.11 10.13 0.38
N PHE A 303 66.14 8.87 -0.11
CA PHE A 303 67.32 8.30 -0.78
C PHE A 303 66.98 7.12 -1.72
N VAL A 304 67.97 6.59 -2.45
CA VAL A 304 67.85 5.75 -3.67
C VAL A 304 69.00 4.71 -3.72
N LEU A 305 68.94 3.70 -4.63
CA LEU A 305 70.02 2.74 -5.00
C LEU A 305 70.30 1.65 -3.94
N GLU A 306 70.93 0.48 -4.16
CA GLU A 306 71.34 -0.39 -5.32
C GLU A 306 71.85 -1.73 -4.69
N ASP A 307 72.10 -2.85 -5.39
CA ASP A 307 71.22 -3.70 -6.25
C ASP A 307 71.86 -5.13 -6.32
N GLY A 308 71.35 -6.11 -7.10
CA GLY A 308 72.04 -7.42 -7.25
C GLY A 308 71.37 -8.58 -8.00
N ASP A 309 72.03 -9.05 -9.07
CA ASP A 309 71.74 -10.26 -9.88
C ASP A 309 72.09 -11.60 -9.21
N CYS A 310 71.44 -12.71 -9.63
CA CYS A 310 72.09 -13.77 -10.46
C CYS A 310 71.10 -14.88 -10.91
N ALA A 311 71.46 -15.63 -11.96
CA ALA A 311 70.63 -16.64 -12.62
C ALA A 311 70.96 -18.11 -12.26
N ALA A 312 69.97 -19.01 -12.45
CA ALA A 312 70.11 -20.41 -12.90
C ALA A 312 68.72 -21.07 -13.15
N GLN A 313 68.58 -22.35 -13.51
CA GLN A 313 68.81 -23.06 -14.79
C GLN A 313 68.04 -24.42 -14.72
N THR A 314 67.63 -25.17 -15.76
CA THR A 314 67.38 -24.96 -17.22
C THR A 314 66.74 -26.25 -17.79
N GLN A 315 65.97 -26.17 -18.90
CA GLN A 315 65.38 -27.30 -19.69
C GLN A 315 64.24 -28.10 -18.98
N GLN A 316 63.33 -28.80 -19.69
CA GLN A 316 63.42 -29.39 -21.04
C GLN A 316 62.14 -29.18 -21.92
N GLU A 317 62.28 -29.31 -23.25
CA GLU A 317 61.28 -28.97 -24.28
C GLU A 317 60.37 -30.13 -24.73
N ARG A 318 59.25 -29.80 -25.40
CA ARG A 318 58.95 -30.30 -26.78
C ARG A 318 57.90 -29.47 -27.54
N ARG A 319 58.05 -29.45 -28.86
CA ARG A 319 57.16 -28.87 -29.91
C ARG A 319 56.03 -29.89 -30.26
N GLU A 320 55.05 -29.68 -31.16
CA GLU A 320 54.96 -28.84 -32.37
C GLU A 320 53.49 -28.71 -32.90
N THR A 321 53.24 -27.77 -33.84
CA THR A 321 52.15 -27.67 -34.90
C THR A 321 50.74 -28.27 -34.65
N SER A 322 49.58 -27.59 -34.74
CA SER A 322 48.98 -26.62 -35.71
C SER A 322 48.30 -27.23 -36.97
N THR A 323 46.98 -27.00 -37.16
CA THR A 323 46.28 -26.61 -38.42
C THR A 323 44.75 -26.54 -38.24
N GLU A 324 44.07 -25.72 -39.06
CA GLU A 324 42.61 -25.77 -39.29
C GLU A 324 42.23 -26.89 -40.29
N PRO A 325 40.93 -27.18 -40.51
CA PRO A 325 40.46 -27.07 -41.89
C PRO A 325 39.03 -26.51 -42.10
N THR A 326 38.80 -26.07 -43.34
CA THR A 326 37.58 -25.43 -43.86
C THR A 326 36.46 -26.41 -44.27
N THR A 327 35.23 -25.90 -44.34
CA THR A 327 34.02 -26.54 -44.90
C THR A 327 34.18 -27.05 -46.34
N PRO A 328 33.42 -28.09 -46.73
CA PRO A 328 32.61 -27.96 -47.95
C PRO A 328 31.16 -28.49 -47.80
N ALA A 329 30.30 -28.15 -48.76
CA ALA A 329 28.94 -28.67 -48.91
C ALA A 329 28.80 -29.46 -50.23
N PRO A 330 27.76 -30.31 -50.36
CA PRO A 330 27.08 -30.50 -51.65
C PRO A 330 25.56 -30.25 -51.56
N ALA A 331 24.85 -30.39 -52.68
CA ALA A 331 23.53 -29.78 -52.90
C ALA A 331 22.42 -30.71 -53.45
N ASN A 332 21.19 -30.17 -53.48
CA ASN A 332 19.99 -30.59 -54.23
C ASN A 332 19.21 -31.86 -53.80
N GLY A 333 17.88 -31.69 -53.58
CA GLY A 333 16.95 -32.79 -53.22
C GLY A 333 15.44 -32.60 -53.53
N ARG A 334 15.01 -31.46 -54.09
CA ARG A 334 13.79 -31.21 -54.90
C ARG A 334 12.41 -31.85 -54.55
N ARG A 335 11.50 -31.00 -54.00
CA ARG A 335 10.01 -30.95 -54.19
C ARG A 335 9.06 -32.07 -53.69
N ARG A 336 8.08 -31.65 -52.86
CA ARG A 336 6.60 -31.74 -53.02
C ARG A 336 5.98 -30.79 -51.97
N ARG A 337 5.65 -29.53 -52.26
CA ARG A 337 4.32 -29.02 -52.69
C ARG A 337 3.16 -29.99 -52.39
N VAL A 338 2.29 -29.57 -51.47
CA VAL A 338 0.88 -29.95 -51.34
C VAL A 338 0.13 -28.65 -51.08
N GLU A 339 -0.39 -28.08 -52.17
CA GLU A 339 -1.70 -27.42 -52.19
C GLU A 339 -2.75 -28.55 -52.23
N GLU A 340 -4.01 -28.35 -51.88
CA GLU A 340 -4.77 -27.17 -51.42
C GLU A 340 -5.86 -27.70 -50.46
N ASP A 341 -6.60 -26.82 -49.80
CA ASP A 341 -8.06 -26.96 -49.69
C ASP A 341 -8.62 -25.65 -49.14
N GLU A 342 -9.44 -25.00 -49.94
CA GLU A 342 -10.17 -23.78 -49.60
C GLU A 342 -11.54 -24.17 -49.02
N ASP A 343 -12.05 -23.38 -48.08
CA ASP A 343 -13.50 -23.29 -47.86
C ASP A 343 -13.83 -21.83 -47.57
N GLU A 344 -14.40 -21.16 -48.57
CA GLU A 344 -15.05 -19.86 -48.39
C GLU A 344 -16.38 -20.09 -47.66
N ASP A 345 -16.75 -19.21 -46.73
CA ASP A 345 -18.16 -18.84 -46.59
C ASP A 345 -18.27 -17.34 -46.36
N GLU A 346 -19.12 -16.71 -47.17
CA GLU A 346 -19.04 -15.27 -47.45
C GLU A 346 -20.40 -14.59 -47.26
N ARG A 347 -20.36 -13.32 -46.86
CA ARG A 347 -21.50 -12.38 -46.86
C ARG A 347 -22.65 -12.75 -45.91
N LYS A 348 -22.80 -11.90 -44.89
CA LYS A 348 -23.81 -10.84 -45.04
C LYS A 348 -23.43 -9.54 -44.34
N ARG A 349 -23.35 -8.49 -45.13
CA ARG A 349 -23.64 -7.12 -44.67
C ARG A 349 -25.15 -6.96 -44.73
N ASP A 350 -25.72 -6.27 -43.75
CA ASP A 350 -27.00 -5.59 -43.92
C ASP A 350 -26.88 -4.18 -43.35
N GLU A 351 -27.55 -3.23 -44.00
CA GLU A 351 -27.37 -1.80 -43.76
C GLU A 351 -28.37 -1.22 -42.76
N LEU A 352 -28.11 0.01 -42.33
CA LEU A 352 -29.05 0.82 -41.55
C LEU A 352 -30.37 1.04 -42.31
N PRO A 353 -31.46 1.26 -41.56
CA PRO A 353 -32.33 2.39 -41.91
C PRO A 353 -32.33 3.47 -40.82
N ARG A 354 -31.82 4.66 -41.15
CA ARG A 354 -32.17 5.88 -40.42
C ARG A 354 -33.54 6.36 -40.90
N ARG A 355 -34.55 6.31 -40.02
CA ARG A 355 -35.70 7.22 -40.04
C ARG A 355 -35.86 7.79 -38.63
N GLY A 356 -36.13 9.07 -38.39
CA GLY A 356 -36.16 10.21 -39.32
C GLY A 356 -37.52 10.92 -39.35
N ARG A 357 -37.71 11.84 -38.39
CA ARG A 357 -38.78 12.87 -38.36
C ARG A 357 -40.22 12.32 -38.17
N ASP A 358 -41.22 13.10 -37.76
CA ASP A 358 -41.33 14.58 -37.72
C ASP A 358 -41.92 15.17 -36.41
N GLN A 359 -41.55 16.44 -36.19
CA GLN A 359 -42.32 17.60 -35.69
C GLN A 359 -43.58 17.44 -34.81
N GLU A 360 -43.53 18.07 -33.62
CA GLU A 360 -44.13 19.40 -33.36
C GLU A 360 -43.33 20.07 -32.22
N SER A 361 -43.30 21.37 -31.96
CA SER A 361 -43.60 22.62 -32.68
C SER A 361 -43.64 23.69 -31.56
N SER A 362 -42.83 24.75 -31.69
CA SER A 362 -43.11 26.11 -31.21
C SER A 362 -43.90 26.29 -29.87
N SER A 363 -43.37 27.01 -28.87
CA SER A 363 -43.38 28.48 -29.00
C SER A 363 -42.59 29.27 -27.94
N ARG A 364 -41.77 30.22 -28.44
CA ARG A 364 -41.65 31.64 -27.97
C ARG A 364 -41.16 31.91 -26.52
N ARG A 365 -40.41 32.98 -26.20
CA ARG A 365 -39.74 34.03 -27.00
C ARG A 365 -38.67 34.74 -26.16
N ARG A 366 -37.55 35.11 -26.81
CA ARG A 366 -36.73 36.33 -26.64
C ARG A 366 -36.86 37.15 -25.33
N ARG A 367 -35.71 37.49 -24.72
CA ARG A 367 -35.18 38.87 -24.72
C ARG A 367 -33.67 38.95 -24.41
N ARG A 368 -32.97 39.86 -25.10
CA ARG A 368 -31.58 40.30 -24.82
C ARG A 368 -31.61 41.64 -24.09
N ARG A 369 -30.70 41.84 -23.13
CA ARG A 369 -30.06 43.08 -22.61
C ARG A 369 -29.07 42.58 -21.53
N ARG A 370 -27.73 42.71 -21.57
CA ARG A 370 -26.75 43.70 -22.09
C ARG A 370 -26.57 44.90 -21.14
N ILE A 371 -25.30 45.15 -20.73
CA ILE A 371 -24.75 46.25 -19.89
C ILE A 371 -25.32 46.28 -18.43
N ILE A 372 -24.67 46.75 -17.36
CA ILE A 372 -23.47 47.61 -17.12
C ILE A 372 -22.52 46.97 -16.07
N LEU A 373 -21.30 47.52 -15.92
CA LEU A 373 -20.34 47.25 -14.84
C LEU A 373 -20.89 47.57 -13.43
N GLY A 374 -20.23 47.01 -12.42
CA GLY A 374 -20.33 47.34 -10.99
C GLY A 374 -19.20 46.64 -10.25
#